data_AF-A0A3M0XXQ7-F1
#
_entry.id   AF-A0A3M0XXQ7-F1
#
_cell.length_a   1.000
_cell.length_b   1.000
_cell.length_c   1.000
_cell.angle_alpha   90.00
_cell.angle_beta   90.00
_cell.angle_gamma   90.00
#
_symmetry.space_group_name_H-M   'P 1'
#
loop_
_entity.id
_entity.type
_entity.pdbx_description
1 polymer ?
#
loop_
_entity_poly.entity_id
_entity_poly.type
_entity_poly.pdbx_seq_one_letter_code
_entity_poly.pdbx_strand_id
1 'polypeptide(L)' 'MVPLTLLTKDELAPWLAAAPPQTAAWVRASGFKAAPGNVCLIPGTDGGPVRVLAG' A
#
# COMPACT_ATOMS: atom_id res chain seq x y z
N MET A 1 14.64 -0.80 8.43
CA MET A 1 13.72 -1.94 8.13
C MET A 1 12.42 -1.34 7.63
N VAL A 2 11.94 -1.77 6.45
CA VAL A 2 10.66 -1.30 5.89
C VAL A 2 9.59 -2.35 6.17
N PRO A 3 8.46 -2.01 6.81
CA PRO A 3 7.39 -2.96 7.09
C PRO A 3 6.73 -3.46 5.81
N LEU A 4 6.52 -4.77 5.72
CA LEU A 4 5.75 -5.44 4.68
C LEU A 4 4.36 -5.79 5.20
N THR A 5 3.32 -5.47 4.44
CA THR A 5 1.94 -5.84 4.75
C THR A 5 1.38 -6.66 3.60
N LEU A 6 0.98 -7.90 3.90
CA LEU A 6 0.28 -8.75 2.96
C LEU A 6 -1.19 -8.33 2.95
N LEU A 7 -1.77 -8.21 1.77
CA LEU A 7 -3.18 -7.87 1.58
C LEU A 7 -3.75 -8.76 0.49
N THR A 8 -4.87 -9.39 0.79
CA THR A 8 -5.75 -9.95 -0.23
C THR A 8 -6.60 -8.84 -0.88
N LYS A 9 -7.25 -9.17 -1.99
CA LYS A 9 -8.20 -8.25 -2.65
C LYS A 9 -9.30 -7.75 -1.70
N ASP A 10 -9.80 -8.63 -0.84
CA ASP A 10 -10.91 -8.33 0.07
C ASP A 10 -10.47 -7.43 1.23
N GLU A 11 -9.18 -7.48 1.59
CA GLU A 11 -8.59 -6.65 2.65
C GLU A 11 -8.17 -5.25 2.16
N LEU A 12 -8.03 -5.05 0.84
CA LEU A 12 -7.56 -3.78 0.28
C LEU A 12 -8.50 -2.61 0.60
N ALA A 13 -9.81 -2.79 0.45
CA ALA A 13 -10.77 -1.71 0.70
C ALA A 13 -10.84 -1.32 2.19
N PRO A 14 -10.98 -2.25 3.16
CA PRO A 14 -10.85 -1.95 4.58
C PRO A 14 -9.52 -1.30 4.95
N TRP A 15 -8.42 -1.77 4.38
CA TRP A 15 -7.10 -1.20 4.64
C TRP A 15 -6.98 0.24 4.16
N LEU A 16 -7.46 0.54 2.95
CA LEU A 16 -7.47 1.91 2.39
C LEU A 16 -8.36 2.86 3.20
N ALA A 17 -9.40 2.36 3.87
CA ALA A 17 -10.26 3.16 4.73
C ALA A 17 -9.59 3.52 6.07
N ALA A 18 -8.71 2.66 6.58
CA ALA A 18 -7.96 2.87 7.82
C ALA A 18 -6.62 3.59 7.61
N ALA A 19 -6.06 3.55 6.40
CA ALA A 19 -4.78 4.16 6.08
C ALA A 19 -4.85 5.70 6.10
N PRO A 20 -3.72 6.39 6.41
CA PRO A 20 -3.65 7.84 6.28
C PRO A 20 -4.07 8.33 4.88
N PRO A 21 -4.74 9.48 4.73
CA PRO A 21 -5.30 9.93 3.46
C PRO A 21 -4.29 9.97 2.31
N GLN A 22 -3.07 10.46 2.56
CA GLN A 22 -1.99 10.54 1.57
C GLN A 22 -1.54 9.15 1.11
N THR A 23 -1.42 8.21 2.05
CA THR A 23 -1.07 6.82 1.78
C THR A 23 -2.15 6.14 0.93
N ALA A 24 -3.43 6.30 1.30
CA ALA A 24 -4.53 5.73 0.54
C ALA A 24 -4.64 6.32 -0.87
N ALA A 25 -4.40 7.63 -1.02
CA ALA A 25 -4.36 8.28 -2.33
C ALA A 25 -3.22 7.75 -3.20
N TRP A 26 -2.02 7.58 -2.63
CA TRP A 26 -0.87 7.00 -3.33
C TRP A 26 -1.16 5.58 -3.83
N VAL A 27 -1.68 4.71 -2.96
CA VAL A 27 -1.98 3.31 -3.32
C VAL A 27 -3.05 3.22 -4.41
N ARG A 28 -4.03 4.13 -4.42
CA ARG A 28 -4.99 4.24 -5.53
C ARG A 28 -4.32 4.72 -6.82
N ALA A 29 -3.47 5.75 -6.74
CA ALA A 29 -2.77 6.31 -7.90
C ALA A 29 -1.74 5.34 -8.51
N SER A 30 -1.13 4.48 -7.70
CA SER A 30 -0.19 3.45 -8.17
C SER A 30 -0.87 2.29 -8.91
N GLY A 31 -2.20 2.21 -8.84
CA GLY A 31 -2.98 1.14 -9.46
C GLY A 31 -2.84 -0.21 -8.75
N PHE A 32 -2.40 -0.23 -7.50
CA PHE A 32 -2.26 -1.46 -6.71
C PHE A 32 -3.63 -2.11 -6.44
N LYS A 33 -3.72 -3.43 -6.70
CA LYS A 33 -4.98 -4.20 -6.60
C LYS A 33 -4.95 -5.37 -5.63
N ALA A 34 -3.87 -5.53 -4.84
CA ALA A 34 -3.72 -6.65 -3.91
C ALA A 34 -3.99 -8.03 -4.56
N ALA A 35 -3.42 -8.24 -5.76
CA ALA A 35 -3.46 -9.53 -6.46
C ALA A 35 -2.11 -10.23 -6.30
N PRO A 36 -2.05 -11.58 -6.33
CA PRO A 36 -0.81 -12.33 -6.14
C PRO A 36 0.34 -11.79 -7.01
N GLY A 37 1.43 -11.40 -6.36
CA GLY A 37 2.62 -10.88 -7.02
C GLY A 37 2.60 -9.37 -7.32
N ASN A 38 1.50 -8.67 -7.01
CA ASN A 38 1.49 -7.21 -7.03
C ASN A 38 2.23 -6.66 -5.82
N VAL A 39 2.99 -5.60 -6.02
CA VAL A 39 3.68 -4.88 -4.94
C VAL A 39 3.45 -3.38 -5.08
N CYS A 40 3.26 -2.69 -3.96
CA CYS A 40 3.21 -1.24 -3.90
C CYS A 40 4.16 -0.73 -2.82
N LEU A 41 5.20 -0.01 -3.24
CA LEU A 41 6.06 0.76 -2.35
C LEU A 41 5.36 2.07 -1.98
N ILE A 42 5.35 2.37 -0.69
CA ILE A 42 4.80 3.62 -0.14
C ILE A 42 5.97 4.53 0.22
N PRO A 43 6.11 5.71 -0.43
CA PRO A 43 7.14 6.66 -0.09
C PRO A 43 6.78 7.43 1.19
N GLY A 44 7.81 7.76 1.96
CA GLY A 44 7.76 8.73 3.05
C GLY A 44 7.92 10.16 2.52
N THR A 45 7.85 11.13 3.43
CA THR A 45 7.98 12.55 3.10
C THR A 45 9.37 12.94 2.57
N ASP A 46 10.38 12.12 2.83
CA ASP A 46 11.75 12.24 2.32
C ASP A 46 11.98 11.53 0.98
N GLY A 47 10.94 10.89 0.42
CA GLY A 47 11.03 10.07 -0.80
C GLY A 47 11.58 8.66 -0.56
N GLY A 48 11.99 8.32 0.66
CA GLY A 48 12.43 6.98 1.03
C GLY A 48 11.24 6.01 1.22
N PRO A 49 11.43 4.69 1.07
CA PRO A 49 10.35 3.74 1.29
C PRO A 49 10.03 3.57 2.78
N VAL A 50 8.76 3.75 3.15
CA VAL A 50 8.30 3.62 4.55
C VAL A 50 7.37 2.43 4.78
N ARG A 51 6.83 1.83 3.71
CA ARG A 51 6.04 0.58 3.76
C ARG A 51 6.02 -0.10 2.40
N VAL A 52 5.85 -1.42 2.40
CA VAL A 52 5.53 -2.21 1.22
C VAL A 52 4.19 -2.91 1.42
N LEU A 53 3.31 -2.84 0.43
CA LEU A 53 2.12 -3.70 0.34
C LEU A 53 2.40 -4.79 -0.69
N ALA A 54 2.05 -6.04 -0.38
CA ALA A 54 2.11 -7.15 -1.32
C ALA A 54 0.77 -7.87 -1.39
N GLY A 55 0.36 -8.17 -2.63
CA GLY A 55 -0.86 -8.89 -2.98
C GLY A 55 -0.66 -10.38 -3.16
#